data_AF-A0A931F578-F1
#
_entry.id   AF-A0A931F578-F1
#
_cell.length_a   1.000
_cell.length_b   1.000
_cell.length_c   1.000
_cell.angle_alpha   90.00
_cell.angle_beta   90.00
_cell.angle_gamma   90.00
#
_symmetry.space_group_name_H-M   'P 1'
#
loop_
_entity.id
_entity.type
_entity.pdbx_description
1 polymer ?
#
loop_
_entity_poly.entity_id
_entity_poly.type
_entity_poly.pdbx_seq_one_letter_code
_entity_poly.pdbx_strand_id
1 'polypeptide(L)'
;MRFGVLGPLAVWAGGGEPVQVIEVKVRALLAGLLIHAGRPVSADRLIDDLWGARPPANALAALRVKVSQLRRALGERELVAYQAPGYALRVGPESVDAGRFEALIGHARRTGGPGKRVALLREALGLWRGPAYAEFADEPFARAAVSRLDEQRLVAVEELAEARLELGEHGLVAAELAELVGRHPLRERLRAVHVRALYQAGRQSEALAGYGDVRRRLADDLGVDPGPELSALHQAI
;
A
#
# COMPACT_ATOMS: atom_id res chain seq x y z
N MET A 1 -9.47 2.94 -18.88
CA MET A 1 -8.09 2.49 -18.57
C MET A 1 -7.97 2.08 -17.11
N ARG A 2 -6.93 1.31 -16.78
CA ARG A 2 -6.57 0.96 -15.40
C ARG A 2 -5.09 1.26 -15.15
N PHE A 3 -4.75 1.62 -13.93
CA PHE A 3 -3.40 1.97 -13.50
C PHE A 3 -3.00 1.13 -12.29
N GLY A 4 -1.73 0.75 -12.27
CA GLY A 4 -1.20 -0.10 -11.23
C GLY A 4 -0.05 0.57 -10.51
N VAL A 5 -0.20 0.84 -9.22
CA VAL A 5 0.81 1.45 -8.34
C VAL A 5 1.15 0.58 -7.13
N LEU A 6 0.41 -0.51 -6.89
CA LEU A 6 0.73 -1.51 -5.86
C LEU A 6 1.80 -2.49 -6.37
N GLY A 7 2.95 -1.99 -6.78
CA GLY A 7 4.01 -2.71 -7.49
C GLY A 7 4.73 -1.79 -8.48
N PRO A 8 5.43 -2.36 -9.49
CA PRO A 8 5.90 -1.59 -10.63
C PRO A 8 4.73 -0.87 -11.33
N LEU A 9 4.98 0.36 -11.78
CA LEU A 9 3.99 1.20 -12.43
C LEU A 9 3.48 0.48 -13.68
N ALA A 10 2.18 0.29 -13.77
CA ALA A 10 1.57 -0.41 -14.89
C ALA A 10 0.35 0.36 -15.40
N VAL A 11 0.10 0.22 -16.70
CA VAL A 11 -1.04 0.83 -17.37
C VAL A 11 -1.68 -0.22 -18.23
N TRP A 12 -3.01 -0.31 -18.17
CA TRP A 12 -3.81 -1.19 -19.02
C TRP A 12 -4.89 -0.38 -19.73
N ALA A 13 -5.09 -0.66 -21.01
CA ALA A 13 -6.19 -0.13 -21.80
C ALA A 13 -7.54 -0.60 -21.25
N GLY A 14 -8.65 -0.04 -21.74
CA GLY A 14 -10.00 -0.44 -21.33
C GLY A 14 -10.27 -1.95 -21.51
N GLY A 15 -9.71 -2.55 -22.57
CA GLY A 15 -9.79 -3.99 -22.84
C GLY A 15 -8.85 -4.87 -22.02
N GLY A 16 -8.00 -4.31 -21.16
CA GLY A 16 -7.07 -5.05 -20.32
C GLY A 16 -5.67 -5.25 -20.90
N GLU A 17 -5.43 -4.87 -22.16
CA GLU A 17 -4.11 -4.94 -22.78
C GLU A 17 -3.10 -3.98 -22.13
N PRO A 18 -1.83 -4.39 -21.95
CA PRO A 18 -0.81 -3.54 -21.37
C PRO A 18 -0.45 -2.36 -22.29
N VAL A 19 -0.35 -1.17 -21.72
CA VAL A 19 0.06 0.05 -22.42
C VAL A 19 1.51 0.38 -22.04
N GLN A 20 2.37 0.48 -23.05
CA GLN A 20 3.80 0.74 -22.85
C GLN A 20 4.07 2.24 -22.68
N VAL A 21 4.49 2.62 -21.49
CA VAL A 21 5.09 3.94 -21.20
C VAL A 21 6.57 3.69 -20.93
N ILE A 22 7.41 3.89 -21.94
CA ILE A 22 8.83 3.48 -21.90
C ILE A 22 9.71 4.52 -21.18
N GLU A 23 9.50 5.80 -21.46
CA GLU A 23 10.43 6.83 -20.99
C GLU A 23 10.29 7.10 -19.49
N VAL A 24 11.39 7.00 -18.74
CA VAL A 24 11.42 7.12 -17.26
C VAL A 24 10.77 8.41 -16.76
N LYS A 25 11.06 9.57 -17.37
CA LYS A 25 10.45 10.85 -16.95
C LYS A 25 8.95 10.91 -17.25
N VAL A 26 8.48 10.25 -18.30
CA VAL A 26 7.05 10.16 -18.62
C VAL A 26 6.33 9.25 -17.61
N ARG A 27 6.99 8.17 -17.19
CA ARG A 27 6.52 7.29 -16.12
C ARG A 27 6.48 8.00 -14.76
N ALA A 28 7.52 8.77 -14.43
CA ALA A 28 7.57 9.59 -13.22
C ALA A 28 6.46 10.65 -13.20
N LEU A 29 6.21 11.31 -14.35
CA LEU A 29 5.08 12.24 -14.51
C LEU A 29 3.74 11.54 -14.23
N LEU A 30 3.55 10.34 -14.77
CA LEU A 30 2.35 9.55 -14.53
C LEU A 30 2.22 9.16 -13.04
N ALA A 31 3.31 8.72 -12.40
CA ALA A 31 3.33 8.40 -10.97
C ALA A 31 2.96 9.61 -10.11
N GLY A 32 3.56 10.78 -10.37
CA GLY A 32 3.25 12.03 -9.67
C GLY A 32 1.77 12.41 -9.80
N LEU A 33 1.19 12.27 -11.00
CA LEU A 33 -0.25 12.52 -11.19
C LEU A 33 -1.14 11.48 -10.50
N LEU A 34 -0.75 10.21 -10.47
CA LEU A 34 -1.49 9.12 -9.81
C LEU A 34 -1.49 9.24 -8.28
N ILE A 35 -0.41 9.73 -7.68
CA ILE A 35 -0.35 10.01 -6.23
C ILE A 35 -1.43 11.00 -5.80
N HIS A 36 -1.76 11.94 -6.69
CA HIS A 36 -2.78 12.96 -6.45
C HIS A 36 -4.14 12.63 -7.07
N ALA A 37 -4.31 11.42 -7.65
CA ALA A 37 -5.48 10.88 -8.34
C ALA A 37 -6.72 11.80 -8.39
N GLY A 38 -6.89 12.50 -9.52
CA GLY A 38 -8.02 13.39 -9.78
C GLY A 38 -7.85 14.84 -9.30
N ARG A 39 -6.83 15.14 -8.48
CA ARG A 39 -6.51 16.51 -8.06
C ARG A 39 -5.42 17.12 -8.95
N PRO A 40 -5.49 18.42 -9.28
CA PRO A 40 -4.43 19.11 -10.01
C PRO A 40 -3.11 19.14 -9.23
N VAL A 41 -2.02 18.92 -9.97
CA VAL A 41 -0.64 19.12 -9.51
C VAL A 41 -0.06 20.29 -10.28
N SER A 42 0.51 21.27 -9.59
CA SER A 42 1.07 22.47 -10.24
C SER A 42 2.21 22.11 -11.20
N ALA A 43 2.38 22.92 -12.25
CA ALA A 43 3.49 22.72 -13.18
C ALA A 43 4.86 22.77 -12.48
N ASP A 44 5.04 23.68 -11.52
CA ASP A 44 6.29 23.82 -10.77
C ASP A 44 6.60 22.59 -9.92
N ARG A 45 5.59 22.00 -9.27
CA ARG A 45 5.75 20.75 -8.52
C ARG A 45 6.09 19.60 -9.44
N LEU A 46 5.40 19.46 -10.57
CA LEU A 46 5.73 18.43 -11.56
C LEU A 46 7.14 18.61 -12.14
N ILE A 47 7.62 19.85 -12.27
CA ILE A 47 8.99 20.13 -12.68
C ILE A 47 9.98 19.67 -11.60
N ASP A 48 9.73 20.02 -10.34
CA ASP A 48 10.58 19.61 -9.23
C ASP A 48 10.60 18.08 -9.06
N ASP A 49 9.43 17.43 -9.09
CA ASP A 49 9.31 15.97 -9.01
C ASP A 49 10.07 15.27 -10.15
N LEU A 50 10.11 15.86 -11.34
CA LEU A 50 10.78 15.27 -12.50
C LEU A 50 12.28 15.54 -12.53
N TRP A 51 12.74 16.74 -12.21
CA TRP A 51 14.12 17.18 -12.44
C TRP A 51 14.90 17.57 -11.17
N GLY A 52 14.22 17.72 -10.03
CA GLY A 52 14.77 18.18 -8.77
C GLY A 52 15.64 19.42 -8.95
N ALA A 53 16.83 19.40 -8.36
CA ALA A 53 17.79 20.51 -8.39
C ALA A 53 18.42 20.80 -9.77
N ARG A 54 18.14 20.01 -10.82
CA ARG A 54 18.74 20.18 -12.16
C ARG A 54 17.69 20.25 -13.27
N PRO A 55 16.80 21.25 -13.26
CA PRO A 55 15.82 21.45 -14.34
C PRO A 55 16.51 21.86 -15.65
N PRO A 56 15.91 21.56 -16.82
CA PRO A 56 16.41 22.07 -18.09
C PRO A 56 16.14 23.57 -18.18
N ALA A 57 16.89 24.28 -19.04
CA ALA A 57 16.82 25.73 -19.19
C ALA A 57 15.40 26.27 -19.43
N ASN A 58 14.55 25.50 -20.13
CA ASN A 58 13.12 25.78 -20.26
C ASN A 58 12.28 24.61 -19.71
N ALA A 59 12.18 24.56 -18.38
CA ALA A 59 11.48 23.50 -17.65
C ALA A 59 10.00 23.36 -18.05
N LEU A 60 9.31 24.48 -18.27
CA LEU A 60 7.90 24.45 -18.66
C LEU A 60 7.70 23.86 -20.07
N ALA A 61 8.57 24.21 -21.03
CA ALA A 61 8.54 23.60 -22.36
C ALA A 61 8.84 22.10 -22.29
N ALA A 62 9.85 21.70 -21.49
CA ALA A 62 10.17 20.29 -21.27
C ALA A 62 9.00 19.52 -20.64
N LEU A 63 8.31 20.08 -19.64
CA LEU A 63 7.11 19.48 -19.05
C LEU A 63 6.00 19.28 -20.08
N ARG A 64 5.73 20.28 -20.92
CA ARG A 64 4.73 20.16 -22.00
C ARG A 64 5.05 19.03 -22.97
N VAL A 65 6.34 18.79 -23.27
CA VAL A 65 6.78 17.64 -24.07
C VAL A 65 6.47 16.33 -23.35
N LYS A 66 6.77 16.21 -22.05
CA LYS A 66 6.46 15.00 -21.26
C LYS A 66 4.96 14.73 -21.17
N VAL A 67 4.15 15.76 -20.98
CA VAL A 67 2.68 15.67 -21.03
C VAL A 67 2.20 15.19 -22.41
N SER A 68 2.77 15.71 -23.49
CA SER A 68 2.40 15.30 -24.86
C SER A 68 2.75 13.83 -25.12
N GLN A 69 3.94 13.39 -24.70
CA GLN A 69 4.36 11.99 -24.78
C GLN A 69 3.46 11.08 -23.93
N LEU A 70 3.10 11.49 -22.71
CA LEU A 70 2.18 10.74 -21.85
C LEU A 70 0.82 10.58 -22.52
N ARG A 71 0.22 11.68 -23.01
CA ARG A 71 -1.06 11.65 -23.72
C ARG A 71 -1.02 10.73 -24.94
N ARG A 72 0.08 10.74 -25.69
CA ARG A 72 0.27 9.84 -26.84
C ARG A 72 0.35 8.37 -26.41
N ALA A 73 1.08 8.08 -25.33
CA ALA A 73 1.22 6.71 -24.83
C ALA A 73 -0.11 6.16 -24.30
N LEU A 74 -0.89 6.99 -23.60
CA LEU A 74 -2.22 6.59 -23.14
C LEU A 74 -3.20 6.44 -24.31
N GLY A 75 -3.12 7.28 -25.34
CA GLY A 75 -4.06 7.24 -26.48
C GLY A 75 -5.36 8.01 -26.23
N GLU A 76 -5.57 8.53 -25.02
CA GLU A 76 -6.69 9.39 -24.65
C GLU A 76 -6.16 10.73 -24.12
N ARG A 77 -6.18 11.77 -24.96
CA ARG A 77 -5.60 13.08 -24.61
C ARG A 77 -6.28 13.74 -23.40
N GLU A 78 -7.57 13.50 -23.23
CA GLU A 78 -8.40 14.09 -22.17
C GLU A 78 -8.13 13.51 -20.77
N LEU A 79 -7.44 12.36 -20.68
CA LEU A 79 -7.05 11.78 -19.39
C LEU A 79 -6.06 12.68 -18.64
N VAL A 80 -5.09 13.27 -19.34
CA VAL A 80 -4.15 14.22 -18.75
C VAL A 80 -4.63 15.62 -19.08
N ALA A 81 -5.46 16.20 -18.22
CA ALA A 81 -6.07 17.50 -18.45
C ALA A 81 -5.18 18.62 -17.90
N TYR A 82 -5.11 19.73 -18.63
CA TYR A 82 -4.60 20.97 -18.04
C TYR A 82 -5.70 21.57 -17.16
N GLN A 83 -5.38 21.79 -15.89
CA GLN A 83 -6.25 22.42 -14.92
C GLN A 83 -5.39 23.39 -14.10
N ALA A 84 -5.55 24.68 -14.35
CA ALA A 84 -4.68 25.71 -13.80
C ALA A 84 -4.55 25.57 -12.26
N PRO A 85 -3.32 25.67 -11.71
CA PRO A 85 -2.06 26.05 -12.35
C PRO A 85 -1.20 24.85 -12.85
N GLY A 86 -1.79 23.71 -13.21
CA GLY A 86 -1.01 22.57 -13.72
C GLY A 86 -1.83 21.48 -14.39
N TYR A 87 -1.60 20.23 -14.02
CA TYR A 87 -2.18 19.06 -14.70
C TYR A 87 -2.85 18.11 -13.71
N ALA A 88 -3.92 17.46 -14.15
CA ALA A 88 -4.61 16.42 -13.41
C ALA A 88 -4.78 15.18 -14.28
N LEU A 89 -4.68 13.99 -13.68
CA LEU A 89 -5.11 12.76 -14.32
C LEU A 89 -6.59 12.50 -13.98
N ARG A 90 -7.46 12.56 -14.99
CA ARG A 90 -8.90 12.35 -14.87
C ARG A 90 -9.24 10.87 -14.87
N VAL A 91 -9.10 10.25 -13.71
CA VAL A 91 -9.42 8.83 -13.50
C VAL A 91 -10.25 8.67 -12.23
N GLY A 92 -11.14 7.68 -12.22
CA GLY A 92 -11.86 7.32 -11.00
C GLY A 92 -10.92 6.66 -9.99
N PRO A 93 -11.20 6.71 -8.68
CA PRO A 93 -10.36 6.07 -7.66
C PRO A 93 -10.11 4.59 -7.93
N GLU A 94 -11.15 3.84 -8.33
CA GLU A 94 -11.05 2.41 -8.63
C GLU A 94 -10.39 2.09 -9.99
N SER A 95 -10.13 3.09 -10.83
CA SER A 95 -9.25 2.92 -11.99
C SER A 95 -7.79 2.70 -11.58
N VAL A 96 -7.43 3.00 -10.33
CA VAL A 96 -6.11 2.74 -9.76
C VAL A 96 -6.23 1.55 -8.79
N ASP A 97 -5.33 0.58 -8.89
CA ASP A 97 -5.32 -0.60 -8.01
C ASP A 97 -5.31 -0.23 -6.51
N ALA A 98 -4.62 0.84 -6.13
CA ALA A 98 -4.66 1.40 -4.77
C ALA A 98 -6.06 1.84 -4.33
N GLY A 99 -6.84 2.50 -5.20
CA GLY A 99 -8.22 2.88 -4.86
C GLY A 99 -9.16 1.68 -4.80
N ARG A 100 -8.97 0.68 -5.66
CA ARG A 100 -9.71 -0.60 -5.57
C ARG A 100 -9.36 -1.36 -4.30
N PHE A 101 -8.09 -1.37 -3.90
CA PHE A 101 -7.62 -1.95 -2.65
C PHE A 101 -8.33 -1.30 -1.46
N GLU A 102 -8.33 0.03 -1.36
CA GLU A 102 -9.03 0.76 -0.30
C GLU A 102 -10.55 0.47 -0.29
N ALA A 103 -11.19 0.39 -1.46
CA ALA A 103 -12.60 0.06 -1.57
C ALA A 103 -12.91 -1.36 -1.06
N LEU A 104 -12.09 -2.35 -1.40
CA LEU A 104 -12.24 -3.73 -0.94
C LEU A 104 -12.03 -3.85 0.58
N ILE A 105 -11.02 -3.20 1.15
CA ILE A 105 -10.81 -3.15 2.61
C ILE A 105 -12.03 -2.51 3.29
N GLY A 106 -12.50 -1.38 2.76
CA GLY A 106 -13.70 -0.72 3.27
C GLY A 106 -14.94 -1.62 3.20
N HIS A 107 -15.10 -2.38 2.13
CA HIS A 107 -16.21 -3.33 1.98
C HIS A 107 -16.09 -4.50 2.96
N ALA A 108 -14.90 -5.07 3.15
CA ALA A 108 -14.65 -6.12 4.12
C ALA A 108 -15.06 -5.70 5.53
N ARG A 109 -14.68 -4.49 5.97
CA ARG A 109 -15.02 -3.96 7.30
C ARG A 109 -16.52 -3.80 7.55
N ARG A 110 -17.33 -3.60 6.50
CA ARG A 110 -18.80 -3.51 6.58
C ARG A 110 -19.50 -4.85 6.36
N THR A 111 -18.76 -5.88 5.96
CA THR A 111 -19.32 -7.18 5.61
C THR A 111 -19.47 -8.05 6.84
N GLY A 112 -20.69 -8.57 7.05
CA GLY A 112 -20.94 -9.59 8.06
C GLY A 112 -20.42 -10.97 7.62
N GLY A 113 -19.92 -11.73 8.60
CA GLY A 113 -19.48 -13.12 8.42
C GLY A 113 -18.00 -13.25 8.05
N PRO A 114 -17.21 -14.04 8.80
CA PRO A 114 -15.76 -14.12 8.62
C PRO A 114 -15.34 -14.64 7.24
N GLY A 115 -16.07 -15.59 6.66
CA GLY A 115 -15.74 -16.14 5.33
C GLY A 115 -15.75 -15.10 4.21
N LYS A 116 -16.75 -14.21 4.17
CA LYS A 116 -16.83 -13.14 3.17
C LYS A 116 -15.77 -12.08 3.40
N ARG A 117 -15.50 -11.72 4.67
CA ARG A 117 -14.40 -10.80 5.04
C ARG A 117 -13.06 -11.32 4.54
N VAL A 118 -12.75 -12.59 4.79
CA VAL A 118 -11.51 -13.23 4.34
C VAL A 118 -11.38 -13.18 2.81
N ALA A 119 -12.46 -13.49 2.07
CA ALA A 119 -12.44 -13.44 0.61
C ALA A 119 -12.10 -12.03 0.07
N LEU A 120 -12.74 -10.99 0.62
CA LEU A 120 -12.50 -9.60 0.22
C LEU A 120 -11.09 -9.11 0.57
N LEU A 121 -10.60 -9.46 1.76
CA LEU A 121 -9.25 -9.09 2.20
C LEU A 121 -8.17 -9.81 1.37
N ARG A 122 -8.38 -11.09 1.01
CA ARG A 122 -7.52 -11.83 0.08
C ARG A 122 -7.53 -11.21 -1.31
N GLU A 123 -8.69 -10.82 -1.83
CA GLU A 123 -8.78 -10.11 -3.12
C GLU A 123 -7.99 -8.80 -3.08
N ALA A 124 -8.18 -8.00 -2.01
CA ALA A 124 -7.48 -6.74 -1.83
C ALA A 124 -5.95 -6.94 -1.82
N LEU A 125 -5.46 -7.84 -0.97
CA LEU A 125 -4.03 -8.14 -0.88
C LEU A 125 -3.48 -8.75 -2.18
N GLY A 126 -4.30 -9.47 -2.95
CA GLY A 126 -3.95 -10.00 -4.27
C GLY A 126 -3.74 -8.94 -5.36
N LEU A 127 -4.14 -7.68 -5.14
CA LEU A 127 -3.83 -6.57 -6.05
C LEU A 127 -2.35 -6.16 -6.00
N TRP A 128 -1.65 -6.51 -4.92
CA TRP A 128 -0.24 -6.17 -4.72
C TRP A 128 0.66 -7.06 -5.57
N ARG A 129 1.41 -6.43 -6.48
CA ARG A 129 2.38 -7.04 -7.41
C ARG A 129 3.84 -6.81 -6.97
N GLY A 130 4.06 -6.13 -5.84
CA GLY A 130 5.37 -5.77 -5.31
C GLY A 130 5.27 -4.59 -4.33
N PRO A 131 6.39 -3.95 -3.97
CA PRO A 131 6.39 -2.70 -3.20
C PRO A 131 5.61 -1.60 -3.93
N ALA A 132 4.91 -0.74 -3.18
CA ALA A 132 4.18 0.38 -3.78
C ALA A 132 5.12 1.30 -4.56
N TYR A 133 4.71 1.73 -5.75
CA TYR A 133 5.51 2.55 -6.67
C TYR A 133 6.95 2.05 -6.83
N ALA A 134 7.15 0.73 -7.04
CA ALA A 134 8.47 0.09 -6.94
C ALA A 134 9.60 0.78 -7.73
N GLU A 135 9.30 1.42 -8.85
CA GLU A 135 10.27 2.15 -9.68
C GLU A 135 10.68 3.52 -9.12
N PHE A 136 9.87 4.07 -8.23
CA PHE A 136 10.01 5.43 -7.68
C PHE A 136 9.98 5.42 -6.15
N ALA A 137 10.19 4.26 -5.50
CA ALA A 137 10.02 4.11 -4.06
C ALA A 137 10.94 5.06 -3.26
N ASP A 138 12.14 5.31 -3.77
CA ASP A 138 13.13 6.20 -3.18
C ASP A 138 12.98 7.67 -3.60
N GLU A 139 12.11 7.97 -4.55
CA GLU A 139 11.92 9.33 -5.06
C GLU A 139 11.18 10.20 -4.04
N PRO A 140 11.66 11.43 -3.73
CA PRO A 140 11.09 12.28 -2.70
C PRO A 140 9.58 12.52 -2.84
N PHE A 141 9.08 12.63 -4.07
CA PHE A 141 7.67 12.88 -4.37
C PHE A 141 6.77 11.68 -4.03
N ALA A 142 7.32 10.45 -4.03
CA ALA A 142 6.56 9.22 -3.83
C ALA A 142 6.63 8.68 -2.40
N ARG A 143 7.68 8.99 -1.63
CA ARG A 143 7.92 8.43 -0.28
C ARG A 143 6.69 8.44 0.63
N ALA A 144 5.99 9.57 0.74
CA ALA A 144 4.80 9.67 1.59
C ALA A 144 3.64 8.75 1.12
N ALA A 145 3.46 8.61 -0.19
CA ALA A 145 2.45 7.71 -0.75
C ALA A 145 2.84 6.24 -0.54
N VAL A 146 4.12 5.90 -0.71
CA VAL A 146 4.67 4.57 -0.45
C VAL A 146 4.49 4.17 1.01
N SER A 147 4.97 4.99 1.96
CA SER A 147 4.80 4.71 3.40
C SER A 147 3.34 4.51 3.79
N ARG A 148 2.43 5.35 3.26
CA ARG A 148 1.00 5.22 3.52
C ARG A 148 0.43 3.90 2.99
N LEU A 149 0.75 3.54 1.76
CA LEU A 149 0.24 2.31 1.14
C LEU A 149 0.80 1.07 1.84
N ASP A 150 2.08 1.06 2.17
CA ASP A 150 2.72 -0.06 2.88
C ASP A 150 2.11 -0.24 4.29
N GLU A 151 1.83 0.87 4.99
CA GLU A 151 1.12 0.83 6.26
C GLU A 151 -0.30 0.25 6.10
N GLN A 152 -1.05 0.70 5.09
CA GLN A 152 -2.38 0.16 4.79
C GLN A 152 -2.33 -1.35 4.43
N ARG A 153 -1.27 -1.80 3.76
CA ARG A 153 -1.03 -3.22 3.47
C ARG A 153 -0.88 -4.02 4.75
N LEU A 154 -0.06 -3.54 5.69
CA LEU A 154 0.15 -4.22 6.97
C LEU A 154 -1.15 -4.32 7.75
N VAL A 155 -1.93 -3.23 7.83
CA VAL A 155 -3.26 -3.25 8.46
C VAL A 155 -4.18 -4.27 7.80
N ALA A 156 -4.18 -4.37 6.47
CA ALA A 156 -4.99 -5.36 5.77
C ALA A 156 -4.56 -6.81 6.05
N VAL A 157 -3.26 -7.06 6.24
CA VAL A 157 -2.76 -8.39 6.64
C VAL A 157 -3.19 -8.72 8.06
N GLU A 158 -3.14 -7.76 8.99
CA GLU A 158 -3.62 -7.92 10.37
C GLU A 158 -5.12 -8.25 10.39
N GLU A 159 -5.94 -7.49 9.65
CA GLU A 159 -7.38 -7.72 9.53
C GLU A 159 -7.71 -9.08 8.89
N LEU A 160 -6.92 -9.52 7.90
CA LEU A 160 -7.08 -10.83 7.28
C LEU A 160 -6.77 -11.94 8.29
N ALA A 161 -5.67 -11.80 9.04
CA ALA A 161 -5.28 -12.78 10.04
C ALA A 161 -6.34 -12.90 11.14
N GLU A 162 -6.84 -11.78 11.67
CA GLU A 162 -7.94 -11.77 12.65
C GLU A 162 -9.19 -12.48 12.13
N ALA A 163 -9.63 -12.16 10.90
CA ALA A 163 -10.80 -12.79 10.30
C ALA A 163 -10.61 -14.30 10.05
N ARG A 164 -9.37 -14.75 9.81
CA ARG A 164 -9.04 -16.18 9.66
C ARG A 164 -8.99 -16.91 11.01
N LEU A 165 -8.63 -16.23 12.10
CA LEU A 165 -8.76 -16.81 13.44
C LEU A 165 -10.22 -17.09 13.79
N GLU A 166 -11.16 -16.22 13.38
CA GLU A 166 -12.61 -16.46 13.53
C GLU A 166 -13.08 -17.72 12.77
N LEU A 167 -12.34 -18.17 11.75
CA LEU A 167 -12.62 -19.40 10.99
C LEU A 167 -11.90 -20.64 11.56
N GLY A 168 -11.14 -20.51 12.65
CA GLY A 168 -10.39 -21.62 13.23
C GLY A 168 -9.06 -21.93 12.54
N GLU A 169 -8.58 -21.08 11.63
CA GLU A 169 -7.34 -21.31 10.86
C GLU A 169 -6.05 -20.99 11.66
N HIS A 170 -6.06 -21.24 12.97
CA HIS A 170 -5.03 -20.76 13.92
C HIS A 170 -3.61 -21.16 13.55
N GLY A 171 -3.39 -22.45 13.25
CA GLY A 171 -2.05 -22.97 12.92
C GLY A 171 -1.47 -22.38 11.63
N LEU A 172 -2.31 -22.18 10.61
CA LEU A 172 -1.90 -21.57 9.34
C LEU A 172 -1.55 -20.09 9.55
N VAL A 173 -2.39 -19.36 10.27
CA VAL A 173 -2.13 -17.94 10.60
C VAL A 173 -0.84 -17.80 11.41
N ALA A 174 -0.60 -18.66 12.41
CA ALA A 174 0.63 -18.62 13.19
C ALA A 174 1.88 -18.81 12.31
N ALA A 175 1.85 -19.80 11.41
CA ALA A 175 2.98 -20.05 10.51
C ALA A 175 3.23 -18.87 9.53
N GLU A 176 2.17 -18.33 8.93
CA GLU A 176 2.28 -17.23 7.97
C GLU A 176 2.76 -15.91 8.59
N LEU A 177 2.36 -15.61 9.83
CA LEU A 177 2.74 -14.35 10.50
C LEU A 177 4.15 -14.35 11.09
N ALA A 178 4.79 -15.52 11.28
CA ALA A 178 6.07 -15.63 11.96
C ALA A 178 7.17 -14.74 11.33
N GLU A 179 7.28 -14.74 10.00
CA GLU A 179 8.27 -13.91 9.30
C GLU A 179 7.92 -12.42 9.38
N LEU A 180 6.64 -12.07 9.26
CA LEU A 180 6.18 -10.69 9.28
C LEU A 180 6.40 -10.06 10.66
N VAL A 181 6.19 -10.83 11.72
CA VAL A 181 6.49 -10.44 13.10
C VAL A 181 7.99 -10.18 13.30
N GLY A 182 8.86 -10.99 12.67
CA GLY A 182 10.30 -10.75 12.68
C GLY A 182 10.69 -9.44 11.97
N ARG A 183 10.00 -9.10 10.87
CA ARG A 183 10.23 -7.85 10.11
C ARG A 183 9.66 -6.60 10.78
N HIS A 184 8.58 -6.74 11.56
CA HIS A 184 7.91 -5.64 12.26
C HIS A 184 7.79 -5.93 13.76
N PRO A 185 8.91 -6.03 14.49
CA PRO A 185 8.92 -6.60 15.83
C PRO A 185 8.17 -5.76 16.88
N LEU A 186 8.04 -4.44 16.67
CA LEU A 186 7.36 -3.50 17.56
C LEU A 186 5.90 -3.24 17.17
N ARG A 187 5.38 -3.92 16.14
CA ARG A 187 3.98 -3.77 15.71
C ARG A 187 3.07 -4.62 16.59
N GLU A 188 2.57 -4.00 17.64
CA GLU A 188 1.83 -4.67 18.71
C GLU A 188 0.59 -5.44 18.24
N ARG A 189 -0.19 -4.88 17.30
CA ARG A 189 -1.38 -5.57 16.77
C ARG A 189 -1.01 -6.87 16.05
N LEU A 190 -0.05 -6.82 15.12
CA LEU A 190 0.51 -8.00 14.47
C LEU A 190 1.02 -9.04 15.48
N ARG A 191 1.73 -8.59 16.52
CA ARG A 191 2.20 -9.46 17.63
C ARG A 191 1.05 -10.11 18.37
N ALA A 192 0.00 -9.37 18.71
CA ALA A 192 -1.17 -9.87 19.40
C ALA A 192 -1.87 -10.98 18.59
N VAL A 193 -2.07 -10.77 17.28
CA VAL A 193 -2.70 -11.77 16.41
C VAL A 193 -1.85 -13.04 16.31
N HIS A 194 -0.52 -12.92 16.18
CA HIS A 194 0.37 -14.08 16.14
C HIS A 194 0.40 -14.86 17.46
N VAL A 195 0.49 -14.18 18.61
CA VAL A 195 0.44 -14.81 19.94
C VAL A 195 -0.91 -15.52 20.14
N ARG A 196 -2.02 -14.90 19.74
CA ARG A 196 -3.37 -15.48 19.81
C ARG A 196 -3.47 -16.74 18.93
N ALA A 197 -2.94 -16.67 17.70
CA ALA A 197 -2.91 -17.80 16.77
C ALA A 197 -2.12 -18.99 17.34
N LEU A 198 -0.95 -18.74 17.95
CA LEU A 198 -0.14 -19.78 18.59
C LEU A 198 -0.89 -20.43 19.76
N TYR A 199 -1.47 -19.62 20.65
CA TYR A 199 -2.22 -20.12 21.80
C TYR A 199 -3.43 -20.96 21.38
N GLN A 200 -4.25 -20.46 20.46
CA GLN A 200 -5.44 -21.17 19.96
C GLN A 200 -5.09 -22.41 19.11
N ALA A 201 -3.84 -22.55 18.67
CA ALA A 201 -3.31 -23.76 18.04
C ALA A 201 -2.71 -24.76 19.05
N GLY A 202 -2.82 -24.50 20.37
CA GLY A 202 -2.26 -25.36 21.43
C GLY A 202 -0.76 -25.17 21.66
N ARG A 203 -0.14 -24.15 21.06
CA ARG A 203 1.31 -23.85 21.15
C ARG A 203 1.59 -22.82 22.24
N GLN A 204 1.10 -23.07 23.46
CA GLN A 204 1.12 -22.12 24.57
C GLN A 204 2.53 -21.61 24.92
N SER A 205 3.53 -22.50 24.97
CA SER A 205 4.91 -22.10 25.27
C SER A 205 5.47 -21.10 24.27
N GLU A 206 5.13 -21.25 22.98
CA GLU A 206 5.56 -20.34 21.93
C GLU A 206 4.80 -19.00 21.99
N ALA A 207 3.52 -19.02 22.35
CA ALA A 207 2.72 -17.82 22.58
C ALA A 207 3.33 -16.96 23.71
N LEU A 208 3.65 -17.58 24.86
CA LEU A 208 4.30 -16.92 25.99
C LEU A 208 5.69 -16.38 25.64
N ALA A 209 6.49 -17.16 24.90
CA ALA A 209 7.78 -16.70 24.39
C ALA A 209 7.65 -15.49 23.46
N GLY A 210 6.65 -15.50 22.58
CA GLY A 210 6.33 -14.39 21.68
C GLY A 210 5.94 -13.10 22.41
N TYR A 211 5.13 -13.20 23.46
CA TYR A 211 4.82 -12.06 24.34
C TYR A 211 6.07 -11.54 25.08
N GLY A 212 6.87 -12.46 25.63
CA GLY A 212 8.11 -12.11 26.31
C GLY A 212 9.11 -11.38 25.41
N ASP A 213 9.21 -11.77 24.12
CA ASP A 213 10.05 -11.09 23.13
C ASP A 213 9.58 -9.66 22.86
N VAL A 214 8.29 -9.44 22.56
CA VAL A 214 7.79 -8.08 22.28
C VAL A 214 7.89 -7.18 23.51
N ARG A 215 7.62 -7.69 24.72
CA ARG A 215 7.76 -6.92 25.95
C ARG A 215 9.18 -6.42 26.16
N ARG A 216 10.18 -7.29 25.98
CA ARG A 216 11.59 -6.89 26.09
C ARG A 216 11.95 -5.83 25.06
N ARG A 217 11.55 -6.01 23.81
CA ARG A 217 11.85 -5.04 22.73
C ARG A 217 11.20 -3.68 22.96
N LEU A 218 9.95 -3.64 23.42
CA LEU A 218 9.29 -2.37 23.75
C LEU A 218 10.00 -1.64 24.90
N ALA A 219 10.44 -2.38 25.93
CA ALA A 219 11.19 -1.82 27.03
C ALA A 219 12.59 -1.33 26.60
N ASP A 220 13.32 -2.16 25.85
CA ASP A 220 14.70 -1.88 25.44
C ASP A 220 14.77 -0.76 24.38
N ASP A 221 13.88 -0.77 23.39
CA ASP A 221 13.94 0.14 22.23
C ASP A 221 13.16 1.44 22.47
N LEU A 222 12.06 1.39 23.23
CA LEU A 222 11.14 2.53 23.40
C LEU A 222 10.93 2.95 24.87
N GLY A 223 11.38 2.16 25.85
CA GLY A 223 11.17 2.45 27.27
C GLY A 223 9.72 2.36 27.72
N VAL A 224 8.89 1.56 27.03
CA VAL A 224 7.46 1.43 27.31
C VAL A 224 7.06 -0.02 27.55
N ASP A 225 5.96 -0.20 28.30
CA ASP A 225 5.32 -1.50 28.50
C ASP A 225 4.37 -1.86 27.33
N PRO A 226 4.03 -3.15 27.15
CA PRO A 226 3.03 -3.58 26.18
C PRO A 226 1.66 -2.94 26.41
N GLY A 227 1.02 -2.55 25.32
CA GLY A 227 -0.32 -1.98 25.32
C GLY A 227 -1.38 -2.93 25.91
N PRO A 228 -2.59 -2.40 26.18
CA PRO A 228 -3.63 -3.12 26.93
C PRO A 228 -4.09 -4.40 26.23
N GLU A 229 -4.14 -4.43 24.89
CA GLU A 229 -4.57 -5.63 24.16
C GLU A 229 -3.58 -6.81 24.35
N LEU A 230 -2.28 -6.55 24.19
CA LEU A 230 -1.23 -7.56 24.37
C LEU A 230 -1.16 -8.05 25.82
N SER A 231 -1.28 -7.12 26.77
CA SER A 231 -1.29 -7.43 28.20
C SER A 231 -2.51 -8.26 28.61
N ALA A 232 -3.71 -7.94 28.10
CA ALA A 232 -4.91 -8.73 28.34
C ALA A 232 -4.82 -10.13 27.71
N LEU A 233 -4.23 -10.23 26.51
CA LEU A 233 -4.00 -11.53 25.87
C LEU A 233 -3.08 -12.41 26.70
N HIS A 234 -1.97 -11.87 27.23
CA HIS A 234 -1.07 -12.62 28.09
C HIS A 234 -1.74 -13.13 29.37
N GLN A 235 -2.64 -12.34 29.98
CA GLN A 235 -3.39 -12.76 31.17
C GLN A 235 -4.42 -13.87 30.91
N ALA A 236 -4.86 -14.03 29.66
CA ALA A 236 -5.83 -15.05 29.25
C ALA A 236 -5.18 -16.38 28.80
N ILE A 237 -3.85 -16.41 28.67
CA ILE A 237 -3.03 -17.59 28.34
C ILE A 237 -2.64 -18.32 29.62
#